data_AF-A0A6I1K1Y1-F1
#
_entry.id   AF-A0A6I1K1Y1-F1
#
_cell.length_a   1.000
_cell.length_b   1.000
_cell.length_c   1.000
_cell.angle_alpha   90.00
_cell.angle_beta   90.00
_cell.angle_gamma   90.00
#
_symmetry.space_group_name_H-M   'P 1'
#
loop_
_entity.id
_entity.type
_entity.pdbx_description
1 polymer ?
#
loop_
_entity_poly.entity_id
_entity_poly.type
_entity_poly.pdbx_seq_one_letter_code
_entity_poly.pdbx_strand_id
1 'polypeptide(L)'
;MSGAATFTGSTPDEVAAFLADQRQRLKPFRRVIVSGDQTRVLDVNRNEVIFPGVTFGHALLESVLRGAGASFDPTNFQIPPAGQPTREFGCTARYPWAHDRIL
;
A
#
# COMPACT_ATOMS: atom_id res chain seq x y z
N MET A 1 2.00 22.51 -3.77
CA MET A 1 2.89 21.33 -3.72
C MET A 1 2.44 20.50 -2.54
N SER A 2 1.58 19.50 -2.73
CA SER A 2 1.28 18.53 -1.66
C SER A 2 2.47 17.58 -1.60
N GLY A 3 3.29 17.69 -0.55
CA GLY A 3 4.36 16.74 -0.29
C GLY A 3 3.74 15.36 -0.03
N ALA A 4 4.30 14.33 -0.64
CA ALA A 4 3.94 12.96 -0.36
C ALA A 4 4.10 12.67 1.15
N ALA A 5 3.09 12.04 1.76
CA ALA A 5 3.23 11.60 3.14
C ALA A 5 4.19 10.40 3.20
N THR A 6 5.16 10.43 4.11
CA THR A 6 6.18 9.39 4.24
C THR A 6 5.99 8.61 5.53
N PHE A 7 5.93 7.28 5.43
CA PHE A 7 5.91 6.39 6.57
C PHE A 7 7.28 6.28 7.23
N THR A 8 7.33 6.35 8.55
CA THR A 8 8.57 6.24 9.35
C THR A 8 8.48 5.18 10.45
N GLY A 9 7.39 4.41 10.51
CA GLY A 9 7.22 3.34 11.49
C GLY A 9 7.98 2.07 11.09
N SER A 10 7.85 1.03 11.93
CA SER A 10 8.52 -0.26 11.73
C SER A 10 7.62 -1.47 11.99
N THR A 11 6.37 -1.26 12.40
CA THR A 11 5.44 -2.35 12.74
C THR A 11 4.23 -2.43 11.79
N PRO A 12 3.61 -3.61 11.64
CA PRO A 12 2.36 -3.76 10.88
C PRO A 12 1.22 -2.87 11.37
N ASP A 13 1.07 -2.69 12.69
CA ASP A 13 0.00 -1.90 13.29
C ASP A 13 0.18 -0.40 12.98
N GLU A 14 1.43 0.08 12.99
CA GLU A 14 1.75 1.45 12.56
C GLU A 14 1.45 1.66 11.08
N VAL A 15 1.71 0.67 10.22
CA VAL A 15 1.32 0.73 8.79
C VAL A 15 -0.20 0.89 8.66
N ALA A 16 -0.96 0.08 9.41
CA ALA A 16 -2.42 0.14 9.39
C ALA A 16 -2.95 1.50 9.88
N ALA A 17 -2.43 2.00 11.01
CA ALA A 17 -2.80 3.30 11.58
C ALA A 17 -2.46 4.45 10.63
N PHE A 18 -1.28 4.42 10.02
CA PHE A 18 -0.85 5.43 9.06
C PHE A 18 -1.74 5.44 7.82
N LEU A 19 -2.01 4.29 7.21
CA LEU A 19 -2.91 4.20 6.05
C LEU A 19 -4.35 4.62 6.40
N ALA A 20 -4.82 4.35 7.62
CA ALA A 20 -6.12 4.81 8.10
C ALA A 20 -6.21 6.35 8.19
N ASP A 21 -5.19 7.03 8.74
CA ASP A 21 -5.11 8.50 8.74
C ASP A 21 -5.03 9.05 7.31
N GLN A 22 -4.21 8.45 6.44
CA GLN A 22 -4.08 8.90 5.05
C GLN A 22 -5.37 8.76 4.25
N ARG A 23 -6.19 7.74 4.52
CA ARG A 23 -7.53 7.58 3.90
C ARG A 23 -8.52 8.68 4.25
N GLN A 24 -8.34 9.38 5.38
CA GLN A 24 -9.17 10.54 5.71
C GLN A 24 -8.80 11.78 4.87
N ARG A 25 -7.57 11.80 4.34
CA ARG A 25 -6.98 12.94 3.63
C ARG A 25 -6.97 12.74 2.10
N LEU A 26 -6.86 11.49 1.66
CA LEU A 26 -6.73 11.11 0.27
C LEU A 26 -8.04 10.58 -0.31
N LYS A 27 -8.14 10.58 -1.64
CA LYS A 27 -9.22 9.85 -2.32
C LYS A 27 -8.95 8.35 -2.24
N PRO A 28 -9.90 7.48 -2.66
CA PRO A 28 -9.69 6.04 -2.63
C PRO A 28 -8.38 5.64 -3.29
N PHE A 29 -7.64 4.75 -2.63
CA PHE A 29 -6.43 4.17 -3.19
C PHE A 29 -6.76 3.41 -4.46
N ARG A 30 -5.91 3.59 -5.46
CA ARG A 30 -6.06 3.02 -6.80
C ARG A 30 -4.97 2.00 -7.10
N ARG A 31 -3.75 2.27 -6.64
CA ARG A 31 -2.59 1.45 -6.99
C ARG A 31 -1.53 1.45 -5.91
N VAL A 32 -0.86 0.31 -5.75
CA VAL A 32 0.39 0.20 -4.99
C VAL A 32 1.51 -0.14 -5.97
N ILE A 33 2.61 0.58 -5.92
CA ILE A 33 3.78 0.39 -6.76
C ILE A 33 4.94 0.03 -5.83
N VAL A 34 5.49 -1.16 -6.01
CA VAL A 34 6.67 -1.63 -5.26
C VAL A 34 7.87 -1.55 -6.20
N SER A 35 8.90 -0.81 -5.80
CA SER A 35 10.18 -0.71 -6.47
C SER A 35 11.28 -1.31 -5.60
N GLY A 36 12.50 -1.43 -6.15
CA GLY A 36 13.64 -2.01 -5.41
C GLY A 36 14.00 -1.26 -4.12
N ASP A 37 13.66 0.02 -4.02
CA ASP A 37 14.03 0.95 -2.93
C ASP A 37 12.87 1.32 -2.00
N GLN A 38 11.62 1.25 -2.46
CA GLN A 38 10.46 1.76 -1.73
C GLN A 38 9.13 1.19 -2.25
N THR A 39 8.06 1.44 -1.49
CA THR A 39 6.69 1.21 -1.94
C THR A 39 5.92 2.52 -1.93
N ARG A 40 5.11 2.74 -2.97
CA ARG A 40 4.25 3.92 -3.14
C ARG A 40 2.79 3.50 -3.24
N VAL A 41 1.92 4.14 -2.47
CA VAL A 41 0.46 3.96 -2.56
C VAL A 41 -0.13 5.21 -3.18
N LEU A 42 -0.85 5.06 -4.30
CA LEU A 42 -1.43 6.16 -5.05
C LEU A 42 -2.96 6.15 -4.95
N ASP A 43 -3.55 7.32 -4.77
CA ASP A 43 -4.98 7.52 -4.91
C ASP A 43 -5.42 7.73 -6.38
N VAL A 44 -6.73 7.84 -6.61
CA VAL A 44 -7.30 8.11 -7.94
C VAL A 44 -6.82 9.42 -8.56
N ASN A 45 -6.40 10.40 -7.75
CA ASN A 45 -5.88 11.70 -8.17
C ASN A 45 -4.36 11.72 -8.33
N ARG A 46 -3.68 10.58 -8.16
CA ARG A 46 -2.22 10.43 -8.16
C ARG A 46 -1.51 11.12 -7.00
N ASN A 47 -2.24 11.49 -5.94
CA ASN A 47 -1.58 11.80 -4.67
C ASN A 47 -1.00 10.51 -4.10
N GLU A 48 0.13 10.62 -3.42
CA GLU A 48 0.89 9.46 -3.01
C GLU A 48 1.30 9.47 -1.55
N VAL A 49 1.49 8.26 -1.06
CA VAL A 49 2.06 7.93 0.24
C VAL A 49 3.27 7.03 -0.01
N ILE A 50 4.39 7.32 0.64
CA ILE A 50 5.68 6.66 0.44
C ILE A 50 6.03 5.82 1.65
N PHE A 51 6.51 4.60 1.40
CA PHE A 51 7.07 3.66 2.37
C PHE A 51 8.53 3.38 1.98
N PRO A 52 9.49 4.19 2.46
CA PRO A 52 10.91 4.01 2.16
C PRO A 52 11.42 2.67 2.71
N GLY A 53 12.25 1.97 1.96
CA GLY A 53 12.85 0.69 2.38
C GLY A 53 11.88 -0.50 2.43
N VAL A 54 10.57 -0.27 2.31
CA VAL A 54 9.59 -1.34 2.15
C VAL A 54 9.60 -1.76 0.68
N THR A 55 10.28 -2.86 0.41
CA THR A 55 10.48 -3.44 -0.93
C THR A 55 10.08 -4.92 -0.95
N PHE A 56 10.33 -5.59 -2.08
CA PHE A 56 10.22 -7.04 -2.25
C PHE A 56 10.88 -7.81 -1.09
N GLY A 57 10.15 -8.73 -0.46
CA GLY A 57 10.62 -9.53 0.68
C GLY A 57 10.64 -8.80 2.03
N HIS A 58 10.31 -7.51 2.11
CA HIS A 58 10.24 -6.80 3.37
C HIS A 58 9.02 -7.24 4.21
N ALA A 59 9.21 -7.43 5.53
CA ALA A 59 8.17 -7.92 6.43
C ALA A 59 6.89 -7.06 6.45
N LEU A 60 7.04 -5.74 6.25
CA LEU A 60 5.90 -4.80 6.22
C LEU A 60 5.17 -4.75 4.87
N LEU A 61 5.71 -5.34 3.81
CA LEU A 61 5.13 -5.21 2.47
C LEU A 61 3.70 -5.75 2.42
N GLU A 62 3.46 -6.90 3.05
CA GLU A 62 2.13 -7.50 3.08
C GLU A 62 1.11 -6.58 3.79
N SER A 63 1.51 -5.98 4.91
CA SER A 63 0.69 -5.04 5.67
C SER A 63 0.35 -3.81 4.85
N VAL A 64 1.29 -3.29 4.04
CA VAL A 64 1.03 -2.18 3.12
C VAL A 64 0.03 -2.60 2.05
N LEU A 65 0.20 -3.75 1.42
CA LEU A 65 -0.69 -4.24 0.37
C LEU A 65 -2.11 -4.47 0.89
N ARG A 66 -2.26 -5.16 2.03
CA ARG A 66 -3.56 -5.39 2.69
C ARG A 66 -4.19 -4.09 3.15
N GLY A 67 -3.42 -3.24 3.81
CA GLY A 67 -3.84 -1.93 4.29
C GLY A 67 -4.22 -0.97 3.17
N ALA A 68 -3.65 -1.10 1.98
CA ALA A 68 -4.05 -0.32 0.81
C ALA A 68 -5.29 -0.89 0.09
N GLY A 69 -5.68 -2.15 0.37
CA GLY A 69 -6.71 -2.85 -0.39
C GLY A 69 -6.22 -3.33 -1.75
N ALA A 70 -4.92 -3.59 -1.88
CA ALA A 70 -4.32 -4.11 -3.10
C ALA A 70 -4.72 -5.58 -3.32
N SER A 71 -5.00 -5.94 -4.57
CA SER A 71 -5.15 -7.33 -4.98
C SER A 71 -3.78 -7.92 -5.30
N PHE A 72 -3.37 -8.95 -4.57
CA PHE A 72 -2.08 -9.63 -4.75
C PHE A 72 -2.20 -11.12 -4.50
N ASP A 73 -1.28 -11.89 -5.08
CA ASP A 73 -1.11 -13.31 -4.80
C ASP A 73 -0.17 -13.48 -3.59
N PRO A 74 -0.63 -14.04 -2.46
CA PRO A 74 0.17 -14.19 -1.25
C PRO A 74 1.40 -15.10 -1.45
N THR A 75 1.44 -15.93 -2.49
CA THR A 75 2.56 -16.84 -2.75
C THR A 75 3.70 -16.19 -3.53
N ASN A 76 3.45 -15.05 -4.19
CA ASN A 76 4.38 -14.50 -5.18
C ASN A 76 4.60 -12.99 -5.05
N PHE A 77 3.85 -12.26 -4.21
CA PHE A 77 3.99 -10.79 -4.12
C PHE A 77 5.37 -10.30 -3.63
N GLN A 78 6.12 -11.16 -2.92
CA GLN A 78 7.45 -10.84 -2.40
C GLN A 78 8.55 -10.90 -3.44
N ILE A 79 8.29 -11.48 -4.62
CA ILE A 79 9.30 -11.70 -5.65
C ILE A 79 9.20 -10.57 -6.70
N PRO A 80 10.33 -9.90 -7.04
CA PRO A 80 10.34 -8.93 -8.12
C PRO A 80 10.06 -9.61 -9.47
N PRO A 81 9.25 -9.00 -10.36
CA PRO A 81 9.02 -9.55 -11.69
C PRO A 81 10.32 -9.56 -12.51
N ALA A 82 10.55 -10.65 -13.25
CA ALA A 82 11.74 -10.78 -14.07
C ALA A 82 11.88 -9.63 -15.08
N GLY A 83 12.99 -8.91 -15.01
CA GLY A 83 13.30 -7.80 -15.93
C GLY A 83 12.49 -6.52 -15.71
N GLN A 84 11.70 -6.40 -14.64
CA GLN A 84 10.96 -5.19 -14.32
C GLN A 84 11.45 -4.55 -13.01
N PRO A 85 11.80 -3.25 -13.01
CA PRO A 85 12.29 -2.56 -11.81
C PRO A 85 11.19 -2.32 -10.77
N THR A 86 9.92 -2.47 -11.18
CA THR A 86 8.75 -2.19 -10.35
C THR A 86 7.66 -3.21 -10.58
N ARG A 87 6.81 -3.41 -9.57
CA ARG A 87 5.58 -4.20 -9.66
C ARG A 87 4.40 -3.37 -9.20
N GLU A 88 3.34 -3.37 -9.99
CA GLU A 88 2.10 -2.64 -9.67
C GLU A 88 1.00 -3.60 -9.22
N PHE A 89 0.26 -3.20 -8.19
CA PHE A 89 -0.90 -3.90 -7.66
C PHE A 89 -2.11 -2.98 -7.74
N GLY A 90 -3.17 -3.45 -8.40
CA GLY A 90 -4.43 -2.73 -8.44
C GLY A 90 -5.12 -2.77 -7.08
N CYS A 91 -5.59 -1.63 -6.59
CA CYS A 91 -6.49 -1.58 -5.44
C CYS A 91 -7.92 -1.78 -5.96
N THR A 92 -8.60 -2.83 -5.50
CA THR A 92 -10.01 -3.02 -5.85
C THR A 92 -10.86 -2.27 -4.83
N ALA A 93 -11.80 -1.45 -5.29
CA ALA A 93 -12.75 -0.73 -4.44
C ALA A 93 -13.76 -1.68 -3.73
N ARG A 94 -13.49 -2.99 -3.69
CA ARG A 94 -14.44 -4.03 -3.30
C ARG A 94 -14.00 -4.64 -1.97
N TYR A 95 -14.19 -3.86 -0.91
CA TYR A 95 -14.31 -4.25 0.50
C TYR A 95 -13.80 -5.64 0.94
N PRO A 96 -12.75 -5.72 1.77
CA PRO A 96 -12.53 -6.88 2.65
C PRO A 96 -12.83 -6.64 4.14
N TRP A 97 -12.94 -5.39 4.62
CA TRP A 97 -13.12 -5.08 6.06
C TRP A 97 -14.52 -4.56 6.42
N ALA A 98 -15.51 -4.74 5.54
CA ALA A 98 -16.93 -4.57 5.88
C ALA A 98 -17.45 -5.79 6.68
N HIS A 99 -16.78 -6.10 7.79
CA HIS A 99 -17.26 -7.07 8.77
C HIS A 99 -17.78 -6.43 10.06
N ASP A 100 -17.84 -5.10 10.17
CA ASP A 100 -18.46 -4.46 11.33
C ASP A 100 -19.41 -3.31 10.96
N ARG A 101 -20.60 -3.41 11.57
CA ARG A 101 -21.82 -2.57 11.47
C ARG A 101 -22.83 -2.96 10.40
N ILE A 102 -23.58 -4.03 10.69
CA ILE A 102 -25.04 -4.00 10.52
C ILE A 102 -25.56 -3.05 11.61
N LEU A 103 -26.10 -1.90 11.21
CA LEU A 103 -27.04 -1.11 12.03
C LEU A 103 -28.46 -1.60 11.73
#